data_AF-A0A9P0QGL2-F1
#
_entry.id   AF-A0A9P0QGL2-F1
#
_cell.length_a   1.000
_cell.length_b   1.000
_cell.length_c   1.000
_cell.angle_alpha   90.00
_cell.angle_beta   90.00
_cell.angle_gamma   90.00
#
_symmetry.space_group_name_H-M   'P 1'
#
loop_
_entity.id
_entity.type
_entity.pdbx_description
1 polymer ?
#
loop_
_entity_poly.entity_id
_entity_poly.type
_entity_poly.pdbx_seq_one_letter_code
_entity_poly.pdbx_strand_id
1 'polypeptide(L)'
;MWPSKRTKSKEYRKKKIKKAATAKTLTFDVGTETDYRESGAQTDPWEPPYVVVGDGDPEVLKLEFLKWGSGLPAGVREVQLIERARMKAAWEKVIQPNVNDENSLVQFRDYLEALERDEWAFREQEIAEVQELRLQLLENMLDEIHEKSHTRTEMKMNSFIERQNALKEEKLSKIRKQAARGNNYYIGCFSLLLHNFKIR
;
A
#
# COMPACT_ATOMS: atom_id res chain seq x y z
N MET A 1 40.12 -73.55 86.08
CA MET A 1 39.85 -74.34 84.85
C MET A 1 39.11 -73.44 83.88
N TRP A 2 39.69 -73.27 82.68
CA TRP A 2 39.27 -72.50 81.50
C TRP A 2 39.36 -70.95 81.50
N PRO A 3 39.91 -70.34 80.43
CA PRO A 3 40.42 -68.98 80.46
C PRO A 3 39.41 -67.96 79.90
N SER A 4 39.28 -66.83 80.60
CA SER A 4 38.58 -65.63 80.13
C SER A 4 39.12 -65.18 78.77
N LYS A 5 38.29 -65.28 77.73
CA LYS A 5 38.62 -64.82 76.38
C LYS A 5 38.68 -63.30 76.40
N ARG A 6 39.90 -62.78 76.48
CA ARG A 6 40.28 -61.38 76.25
C ARG A 6 39.79 -60.94 74.87
N THR A 7 38.64 -60.28 74.81
CA THR A 7 38.17 -59.60 73.59
C THR A 7 39.01 -58.34 73.40
N LYS A 8 39.87 -58.34 72.38
CA LYS A 8 40.66 -57.15 72.00
C LYS A 8 39.71 -56.07 71.50
N SER A 9 39.54 -54.98 72.26
CA SER A 9 38.87 -53.78 71.77
C SER A 9 39.69 -53.24 70.58
N LYS A 10 39.09 -53.17 69.39
CA LYS A 10 39.73 -52.52 68.25
C LYS A 10 39.70 -51.01 68.51
N GLU A 11 40.81 -50.48 68.99
CA GLU A 11 41.00 -49.05 69.19
C GLU A 11 41.17 -48.40 67.80
N TYR A 12 40.12 -47.72 67.34
CA TYR A 12 40.15 -47.00 66.07
C TYR A 12 41.03 -45.76 66.24
N ARG A 13 42.30 -45.89 65.85
CA ARG A 13 43.24 -44.76 65.77
C ARG A 13 42.76 -43.78 64.69
N LYS A 14 42.10 -42.69 65.11
CA LYS A 14 41.79 -41.55 64.24
C LYS A 14 43.10 -41.04 63.60
N LYS A 15 43.32 -41.35 62.33
CA LYS A 15 44.39 -40.72 61.54
C LYS A 15 44.01 -39.24 61.38
N LYS A 16 44.81 -38.34 61.96
CA LYS A 16 44.74 -36.91 61.63
C LYS A 16 45.00 -36.78 60.14
N ILE A 17 43.97 -36.47 59.36
CA ILE A 17 44.11 -36.03 57.98
C ILE A 17 44.85 -34.70 58.06
N LYS A 18 46.12 -34.67 57.64
CA LYS A 18 46.84 -33.42 57.43
C LYS A 18 46.13 -32.72 56.27
N LYS A 19 45.56 -31.54 56.51
CA LYS A 19 45.06 -30.70 55.41
C LYS A 19 46.23 -30.46 54.45
N ALA A 20 46.08 -30.88 53.20
CA ALA A 20 47.02 -30.52 52.15
C ALA A 20 47.03 -28.99 52.03
N ALA A 21 48.22 -28.40 51.97
CA ALA A 21 48.36 -26.97 51.68
C ALA A 21 47.73 -26.73 50.31
N THR A 22 46.79 -25.79 50.24
CA THR A 22 46.18 -25.33 49.00
C THR A 22 47.31 -24.82 48.10
N ALA A 23 47.61 -25.54 47.03
CA ALA A 23 48.56 -25.07 46.04
C ALA A 23 48.02 -23.76 45.47
N LYS A 24 48.74 -22.65 45.70
CA LYS A 24 48.47 -21.40 44.98
C LYS A 24 48.76 -21.67 43.50
N THR A 25 47.72 -21.74 42.68
CA THR A 25 47.87 -21.68 41.23
C THR A 25 48.51 -20.33 40.91
N LEU A 26 49.78 -20.35 40.50
CA LEU A 26 50.42 -19.17 39.93
C LEU A 26 49.91 -19.06 38.49
N THR A 27 48.89 -18.24 38.28
CA THR A 27 48.51 -17.78 36.96
C THR A 27 49.48 -16.69 36.55
N PHE A 28 50.27 -16.94 35.52
CA PHE A 28 51.07 -15.90 34.87
C PHE A 28 50.33 -15.49 33.60
N ASP A 29 50.04 -14.20 33.47
CA ASP A 29 49.54 -13.63 32.23
C ASP A 29 50.70 -13.57 31.23
N VAL A 30 50.61 -14.36 30.16
CA VAL A 30 51.54 -14.29 29.04
C VAL A 30 50.93 -13.36 28.01
N GLY A 31 51.48 -12.15 27.87
CA GLY A 31 51.15 -11.25 26.78
C GLY A 31 51.80 -11.75 25.49
N THR A 32 50.99 -12.26 24.56
CA THR A 32 51.45 -12.53 23.19
C THR A 32 51.27 -11.24 22.40
N GLU A 33 52.35 -10.46 22.25
CA GLU A 33 52.36 -9.27 21.39
C GLU A 33 52.76 -9.71 19.97
N THR A 34 51.84 -9.55 19.01
CA THR A 34 52.17 -9.73 17.59
C THR A 34 52.85 -8.46 17.11
N ASP A 35 54.06 -8.57 16.53
CA ASP A 35 54.85 -7.45 15.97
C ASP A 35 54.08 -6.59 14.94
N TYR A 36 52.98 -7.10 14.39
CA TYR A 36 52.11 -6.40 13.46
C TYR A 36 50.84 -5.94 14.16
N ARG A 37 50.78 -4.65 14.50
CA ARG A 37 49.54 -3.99 14.93
C ARG A 37 48.69 -3.70 13.69
N GLU A 38 47.66 -4.49 13.44
CA GLU A 38 46.67 -4.18 12.40
C GLU A 38 45.82 -2.98 12.81
N SER A 39 46.38 -1.78 12.62
CA SER A 39 45.76 -0.50 12.96
C SER A 39 44.48 -0.23 12.13
N GLY A 40 44.26 -1.01 11.06
CA GLY A 40 43.08 -0.92 10.19
C GLY A 40 41.89 -1.79 10.61
N ALA A 41 42.04 -2.67 11.61
CA ALA A 41 40.93 -3.44 12.18
C ALA A 41 40.21 -2.67 13.32
N GLN A 42 40.74 -1.51 13.72
CA GLN A 42 40.16 -0.66 14.75
C GLN A 42 39.14 0.29 14.10
N THR A 43 37.89 -0.15 14.05
CA THR A 43 36.77 0.75 13.73
C THR A 43 36.48 1.63 14.95
N ASP A 44 36.15 2.90 14.71
CA ASP A 44 35.56 3.73 15.76
C ASP A 44 34.31 3.01 16.32
N PRO A 45 34.10 3.00 17.65
CA PRO A 45 32.87 2.47 18.21
C PRO A 45 31.67 3.10 17.51
N TRP A 46 30.68 2.29 17.17
CA TRP A 46 29.46 2.82 16.56
C TRP A 46 28.79 3.82 17.51
N GLU A 47 28.58 5.05 17.03
CA GLU A 47 27.82 6.09 17.73
C GLU A 47 26.47 6.30 17.03
N PRO A 48 25.35 6.35 17.77
CA PRO A 48 24.05 6.66 17.18
C PRO A 48 24.03 8.10 16.64
N PRO A 49 23.26 8.37 15.56
CA PRO A 49 23.18 9.70 14.96
C PRO A 49 22.55 10.77 15.86
N TYR A 50 21.96 10.36 16.98
CA TYR A 50 21.38 11.25 17.99
C TYR A 50 21.58 10.67 19.39
N VAL A 51 21.62 11.57 20.38
CA VAL A 51 21.60 11.23 21.80
C VAL A 51 20.36 11.85 22.41
N VAL A 52 19.51 11.05 23.04
CA VAL A 52 18.32 11.53 23.75
C VAL A 52 18.76 12.03 25.13
N VAL A 53 18.53 13.31 25.41
CA VAL A 53 18.85 13.93 26.70
C VAL A 53 17.58 13.96 27.55
N GLY A 54 17.54 13.15 28.62
CA GLY A 54 16.42 13.05 29.55
C GLY A 54 15.72 11.69 29.53
N ASP A 55 14.64 11.56 30.31
CA ASP A 55 13.84 10.34 30.38
C ASP A 55 12.68 10.38 29.38
N GLY A 56 12.67 9.43 28.42
CA GLY A 56 11.53 9.17 27.54
C GLY A 56 11.88 9.02 26.05
N ASP A 57 10.89 8.59 25.27
CA ASP A 57 11.00 8.41 23.81
C ASP A 57 10.46 9.65 23.08
N PRO A 58 11.31 10.51 22.50
CA PRO A 58 10.86 11.74 21.86
C PRO A 58 10.07 11.45 20.57
N GLU A 59 8.89 12.08 20.45
CA GLU A 59 7.97 11.89 19.32
C GLU A 59 8.60 12.26 17.97
N VAL A 60 9.49 13.27 17.97
CA VAL A 60 10.17 13.74 16.75
C VAL A 60 10.93 12.62 16.03
N LEU A 61 11.53 11.69 16.77
CA LEU A 61 12.24 10.55 16.17
C LEU A 61 11.29 9.59 15.43
N LYS A 62 10.03 9.52 15.85
CA LYS A 62 8.99 8.68 15.22
C LYS A 62 8.47 9.29 13.92
N LEU A 63 8.73 10.58 13.69
CA LEU A 63 8.29 11.33 12.51
C LEU A 63 9.33 11.39 11.38
N GLU A 64 10.34 10.51 11.38
CA GLU A 64 11.41 10.50 10.37
C GLU A 64 10.88 10.37 8.92
N PHE A 65 9.72 9.73 8.74
CA PHE A 65 9.10 9.57 7.43
C PHE A 65 8.52 10.88 6.85
N LEU A 66 8.28 11.91 7.69
CA LEU A 66 7.84 13.22 7.24
C LEU A 66 9.05 14.06 6.83
N LYS A 67 9.23 14.24 5.52
CA LYS A 67 10.33 15.03 4.94
C LYS A 67 9.78 16.16 4.07
N TRP A 68 10.59 17.19 3.84
CA TRP A 68 10.20 18.28 2.92
C TRP A 68 9.88 17.72 1.53
N GLY A 69 8.70 18.05 1.00
CA GLY A 69 8.20 17.49 -0.28
C GLY A 69 7.67 16.05 -0.17
N SER A 70 7.73 15.43 1.01
CA SER A 70 7.20 14.11 1.33
C SER A 70 6.47 14.15 2.68
N GLY A 71 5.35 14.90 2.71
CA GLY A 71 4.51 15.09 3.91
C GLY A 71 4.70 16.42 4.63
N LEU A 72 5.71 17.23 4.27
CA LEU A 72 5.86 18.60 4.76
C LEU A 72 5.81 19.63 3.61
N PRO A 73 5.09 20.77 3.77
CA PRO A 73 4.35 21.22 4.97
C PRO A 73 3.15 20.33 5.28
N ALA A 74 2.89 20.09 6.57
CA ALA A 74 1.88 19.14 7.01
C ALA A 74 0.47 19.58 6.57
N GLY A 75 -0.21 18.70 5.85
CA GLY A 75 -1.62 18.83 5.52
C GLY A 75 -2.50 18.20 6.59
N VAL A 76 -3.80 18.15 6.30
CA VAL A 76 -4.80 17.53 7.21
C VAL A 76 -4.48 16.06 7.46
N ARG A 77 -4.03 15.35 6.42
CA ARG A 77 -3.69 13.92 6.51
C ARG A 77 -2.52 13.66 7.46
N GLU A 78 -1.43 14.40 7.32
CA GLU A 78 -0.25 14.22 8.16
C GLU A 78 -0.56 14.55 9.63
N VAL A 79 -1.37 15.58 9.87
CA VAL A 79 -1.85 15.91 11.22
C VAL A 79 -2.68 14.78 11.81
N GLN A 80 -3.62 14.19 11.05
CA GLN A 80 -4.42 13.05 11.50
C GLN A 80 -3.57 11.82 11.84
N LEU A 81 -2.52 11.54 11.05
CA LEU A 81 -1.59 10.44 11.34
C LEU A 81 -0.85 10.66 12.65
N ILE A 82 -0.37 11.89 12.90
CA ILE A 82 0.32 12.25 14.14
C ILE A 82 -0.64 12.14 15.33
N GLU A 83 -1.85 12.67 15.22
CA GLU A 83 -2.86 12.60 16.29
C GLU A 83 -3.23 11.14 16.61
N ARG A 84 -3.45 10.31 15.60
CA ARG A 84 -3.71 8.87 15.79
C ARG A 84 -2.54 8.17 16.46
N ALA A 85 -1.29 8.46 16.07
CA ALA A 85 -0.10 7.90 16.71
C ALA A 85 -0.01 8.30 18.19
N ARG A 86 -0.36 9.54 18.54
CA ARG A 86 -0.46 10.02 19.93
C ARG A 86 -1.55 9.29 20.70
N MET A 87 -2.73 9.12 20.08
CA MET A 87 -3.83 8.36 20.68
C MET A 87 -3.38 6.93 20.97
N LYS A 88 -2.80 6.23 19.99
CA LYS A 88 -2.27 4.87 20.18
C LYS A 88 -1.27 4.80 21.34
N ALA A 89 -0.29 5.70 21.37
CA ALA A 89 0.71 5.73 22.44
C ALA A 89 0.09 6.02 23.82
N ALA A 90 -0.94 6.87 23.90
CA ALA A 90 -1.67 7.12 25.14
C ALA A 90 -2.46 5.88 25.58
N TRP A 91 -3.10 5.18 24.64
CA TRP A 91 -3.85 3.95 24.89
C TRP A 91 -2.94 2.80 25.35
N GLU A 92 -1.81 2.59 24.70
CA GLU A 92 -0.81 1.58 25.09
C GLU A 92 -0.30 1.78 26.53
N LYS A 93 -0.19 3.05 26.98
CA LYS A 93 0.17 3.36 28.37
C LYS A 93 -0.94 3.03 29.36
N VAL A 94 -2.20 3.14 28.96
CA VAL A 94 -3.36 2.85 29.82
C VAL A 94 -3.61 1.35 29.95
N ILE A 95 -3.44 0.60 28.87
CA ILE A 95 -3.82 -0.82 28.78
C ILE A 95 -2.68 -1.75 29.26
N GLN A 96 -1.92 -1.37 30.29
CA GLN A 96 -0.86 -2.24 30.82
C GLN A 96 -1.47 -3.40 31.64
N PRO A 97 -1.38 -4.66 31.19
CA PRO A 97 -2.03 -5.77 31.88
C PRO A 97 -1.23 -6.22 33.11
N ASN A 98 -1.93 -6.76 34.12
CA ASN A 98 -1.26 -7.46 35.22
C ASN A 98 -0.95 -8.89 34.77
N VAL A 99 0.34 -9.21 34.64
CA VAL A 99 0.82 -10.52 34.14
C VAL A 99 0.32 -11.69 35.00
N ASN A 100 -0.03 -11.44 36.26
CA ASN A 100 -0.48 -12.48 37.19
C ASN A 100 -1.99 -12.78 37.12
N ASP A 101 -2.80 -11.91 36.49
CA ASP A 101 -4.25 -12.04 36.45
C ASP A 101 -4.74 -12.47 35.06
N GLU A 102 -5.18 -13.73 34.91
CA GLU A 102 -5.64 -14.29 33.63
C GLU A 102 -6.78 -13.49 32.99
N ASN A 103 -7.74 -13.00 33.78
CA ASN A 103 -8.85 -12.18 33.28
C ASN A 103 -8.37 -10.84 32.69
N SER A 104 -7.31 -10.26 33.24
CA SER A 104 -6.74 -9.01 32.72
C SER A 104 -6.05 -9.22 31.37
N LEU A 105 -5.43 -10.38 31.17
CA LEU A 105 -4.80 -10.76 29.90
C LEU A 105 -5.84 -11.03 28.81
N VAL A 106 -6.98 -11.63 29.15
CA VAL A 106 -8.08 -11.82 28.20
C VAL A 106 -8.64 -10.47 27.75
N GLN A 107 -8.92 -9.55 28.69
CA GLN A 107 -9.38 -8.20 28.36
C GLN A 107 -8.35 -7.44 27.51
N PHE A 108 -7.07 -7.55 27.85
CA PHE A 108 -5.97 -6.96 27.08
C PHE A 108 -5.97 -7.44 25.63
N ARG A 109 -6.13 -8.75 25.40
CA ARG A 109 -6.24 -9.33 24.07
C ARG A 109 -7.42 -8.74 23.29
N ASP A 110 -8.59 -8.68 23.92
CA ASP A 110 -9.80 -8.16 23.26
C ASP A 110 -9.64 -6.68 22.87
N TYR A 111 -9.02 -5.87 23.74
CA TYR A 111 -8.71 -4.48 23.46
C TYR A 111 -7.68 -4.32 22.32
N LEU A 112 -6.62 -5.13 22.31
CA LEU A 112 -5.66 -5.12 21.22
C LEU A 112 -6.31 -5.48 19.89
N GLU A 113 -7.16 -6.51 19.86
CA GLU A 113 -7.84 -6.93 18.65
C GLU A 113 -8.80 -5.84 18.12
N ALA A 114 -9.44 -5.08 19.02
CA ALA A 114 -10.25 -3.92 18.64
C ALA A 114 -9.40 -2.78 18.05
N LEU A 115 -8.27 -2.45 18.68
CA LEU A 115 -7.34 -1.43 18.17
C LEU A 115 -6.77 -1.81 16.80
N GLU A 116 -6.36 -3.07 16.62
CA GLU A 116 -5.89 -3.57 15.34
C GLU A 116 -6.97 -3.40 14.27
N ARG A 117 -8.23 -3.76 14.55
CA ARG A 117 -9.33 -3.56 13.59
C ARG A 117 -9.52 -2.10 13.22
N ASP A 118 -9.43 -1.17 14.16
CA ASP A 118 -9.56 0.27 13.91
C ASP A 118 -8.38 0.82 13.08
N GLU A 119 -7.18 0.29 13.27
CA GLU A 119 -6.02 0.63 12.45
C GLU A 119 -6.17 0.09 11.03
N TRP A 120 -6.63 -1.15 10.88
CA TRP A 120 -6.90 -1.77 9.60
C TRP A 120 -7.99 -1.03 8.84
N ALA A 121 -9.10 -0.65 9.51
CA ALA A 121 -10.19 0.09 8.90
C ALA A 121 -9.74 1.45 8.34
N PHE A 122 -8.87 2.16 9.07
CA PHE A 122 -8.32 3.42 8.59
C PHE A 122 -7.39 3.24 7.40
N ARG A 123 -6.50 2.24 7.45
CA ARG A 123 -5.63 1.92 6.31
C ARG A 123 -6.46 1.54 5.09
N GLU A 124 -7.53 0.77 5.28
CA GLU A 124 -8.44 0.37 4.23
C GLU A 124 -9.14 1.58 3.61
N GLN A 125 -9.57 2.54 4.43
CA GLN A 125 -10.12 3.80 3.94
C GLN A 125 -9.12 4.58 3.07
N GLU A 126 -7.86 4.72 3.51
CA GLU A 126 -6.83 5.40 2.70
C GLU A 126 -6.58 4.69 1.36
N ILE A 127 -6.54 3.36 1.38
CA ILE A 127 -6.39 2.55 0.17
C ILE A 127 -7.59 2.77 -0.75
N ALA A 128 -8.82 2.77 -0.21
CA ALA A 128 -10.04 2.99 -0.96
C ALA A 128 -10.07 4.38 -1.62
N GLU A 129 -9.69 5.44 -0.90
CA GLU A 129 -9.60 6.80 -1.45
C GLU A 129 -8.63 6.89 -2.64
N VAL A 130 -7.45 6.27 -2.52
CA VAL A 130 -6.47 6.21 -3.62
C VAL A 130 -7.01 5.38 -4.79
N GLN A 131 -7.72 4.28 -4.53
CA GLN A 131 -8.30 3.44 -5.57
C GLN A 131 -9.45 4.16 -6.29
N GLU A 132 -10.27 4.92 -5.59
CA GLU A 132 -11.37 5.71 -6.16
C GLU A 132 -10.82 6.76 -7.15
N LEU A 133 -9.77 7.49 -6.76
CA LEU A 133 -9.11 8.44 -7.67
C LEU A 133 -8.54 7.75 -8.92
N ARG A 134 -7.98 6.55 -8.77
CA ARG A 134 -7.49 5.76 -9.91
C ARG A 134 -8.65 5.32 -10.81
N LEU A 135 -9.79 4.92 -10.23
CA LEU A 135 -10.96 4.50 -10.97
C LEU A 135 -11.54 5.65 -11.79
N GLN A 136 -11.68 6.84 -11.19
CA GLN A 136 -12.15 8.04 -11.89
C GLN A 136 -11.24 8.41 -13.06
N LEU A 137 -9.91 8.31 -12.89
CA LEU A 137 -8.98 8.53 -14.00
C LEU A 137 -9.19 7.51 -15.12
N LEU A 138 -9.37 6.23 -14.78
CA LEU A 138 -9.61 5.16 -15.76
C LEU A 138 -10.94 5.33 -16.50
N GLU A 139 -12.00 5.77 -15.82
CA GLU A 139 -13.29 6.07 -16.42
C GLU A 139 -13.17 7.19 -17.46
N ASN A 140 -12.52 8.30 -17.11
CA ASN A 140 -12.26 9.39 -18.05
C ASN A 140 -11.48 8.92 -19.29
N MET A 141 -10.45 8.09 -19.10
CA MET A 141 -9.68 7.51 -20.22
C MET A 141 -10.53 6.58 -21.09
N LEU A 142 -11.44 5.81 -20.48
CA LEU A 142 -12.33 4.91 -21.19
C LEU A 142 -13.33 5.71 -22.03
N ASP A 143 -13.92 6.76 -21.48
CA ASP A 143 -14.83 7.66 -22.19
C ASP A 143 -14.16 8.28 -23.41
N GLU A 144 -12.93 8.79 -23.27
CA GLU A 144 -12.18 9.31 -24.40
C GLU A 144 -11.98 8.26 -25.52
N ILE A 145 -11.71 7.00 -25.15
CA ILE A 145 -11.54 5.91 -26.11
C ILE A 145 -12.88 5.62 -26.81
N HIS A 146 -13.97 5.59 -26.05
CA HIS A 146 -15.31 5.37 -26.58
C HIS A 146 -15.73 6.48 -27.54
N GLU A 147 -15.51 7.74 -27.20
CA GLU A 147 -15.80 8.89 -28.07
C GLU A 147 -14.98 8.83 -29.36
N LYS A 148 -13.67 8.55 -29.28
CA LYS A 148 -12.80 8.40 -30.46
C LYS A 148 -13.27 7.26 -31.37
N SER A 149 -13.73 6.15 -30.79
CA SER A 149 -14.28 5.01 -31.54
C SER A 149 -15.62 5.37 -32.20
N HIS A 150 -16.51 6.01 -31.44
CA HIS A 150 -17.84 6.41 -31.88
C HIS A 150 -17.75 7.42 -33.04
N THR A 151 -16.97 8.48 -32.87
CA THR A 151 -16.74 9.51 -33.91
C THR A 151 -16.17 8.89 -35.18
N ARG A 152 -15.18 8.00 -35.09
CA ARG A 152 -14.65 7.27 -36.27
C ARG A 152 -15.72 6.44 -36.96
N THR A 153 -16.62 5.82 -36.20
CA THR A 153 -17.71 4.99 -36.76
C THR A 153 -18.77 5.86 -37.42
N GLU A 154 -19.14 6.98 -36.78
CA GLU A 154 -20.04 7.99 -37.35
C GLU A 154 -19.50 8.59 -38.65
N MET A 155 -18.22 8.97 -38.69
CA MET A 155 -17.59 9.49 -39.91
C MET A 155 -17.72 8.50 -41.08
N LYS A 156 -17.49 7.21 -40.82
CA LYS A 156 -17.68 6.16 -41.83
C LYS A 156 -19.13 6.01 -42.27
N MET A 157 -20.06 6.05 -41.31
CA MET A 157 -21.50 5.97 -41.58
C MET A 157 -21.98 7.17 -42.41
N ASN A 158 -21.59 8.38 -42.01
CA ASN A 158 -21.94 9.61 -42.71
C ASN A 158 -21.39 9.61 -44.14
N SER A 159 -20.13 9.23 -44.32
CA SER A 159 -19.52 9.09 -45.66
C SER A 159 -20.29 8.09 -46.54
N PHE A 160 -20.79 7.00 -45.95
CA PHE A 160 -21.62 6.02 -46.66
C PHE A 160 -23.00 6.59 -47.02
N ILE A 161 -23.66 7.26 -46.07
CA ILE A 161 -24.97 7.91 -46.27
C ILE A 161 -24.88 8.98 -47.35
N GLU A 162 -23.86 9.84 -47.32
CA GLU A 162 -23.61 10.87 -48.33
C GLU A 162 -23.50 10.27 -49.73
N ARG A 163 -22.71 9.18 -49.87
CA ARG A 163 -22.58 8.47 -51.14
C ARG A 163 -23.92 7.91 -51.63
N GLN A 164 -24.71 7.28 -50.75
CA GLN A 164 -26.02 6.74 -51.11
C GLN A 164 -27.02 7.86 -51.47
N ASN A 165 -26.99 8.97 -50.74
CA ASN A 165 -27.85 10.12 -50.99
C ASN A 165 -27.51 10.78 -52.34
N ALA A 166 -26.24 10.89 -52.71
CA ALA A 166 -25.83 11.39 -54.02
C ALA A 166 -26.40 10.52 -55.16
N LEU A 167 -26.27 9.19 -55.03
CA LEU A 167 -26.84 8.24 -56.00
C LEU A 167 -28.37 8.35 -56.09
N LYS A 168 -29.03 8.53 -54.94
CA LYS A 168 -30.49 8.73 -54.87
C LYS A 168 -30.89 10.04 -55.55
N GLU A 169 -30.20 11.14 -55.29
CA GLU A 169 -30.52 12.45 -55.87
C GLU A 169 -30.30 12.44 -57.39
N GLU A 170 -29.26 11.76 -57.88
CA GLU A 170 -29.04 11.59 -59.32
C GLU A 170 -30.23 10.87 -59.98
N LYS A 171 -30.71 9.77 -59.37
CA LYS A 171 -31.90 9.04 -59.84
C LYS A 171 -33.15 9.90 -59.79
N LEU A 172 -33.38 10.62 -58.69
CA LEU A 172 -34.51 11.54 -58.55
C LEU A 172 -34.46 12.67 -59.59
N SER A 173 -33.27 13.19 -59.91
CA SER A 173 -33.09 14.22 -60.94
C SER A 173 -33.50 13.72 -62.32
N LYS A 174 -33.19 12.45 -62.65
CA LYS A 174 -33.60 11.81 -63.91
C LYS A 174 -35.12 11.66 -63.98
N ILE A 175 -35.75 11.19 -62.90
CA ILE A 175 -37.21 11.07 -62.79
C ILE A 175 -37.88 12.44 -62.91
N ARG A 176 -37.39 13.47 -62.19
CA ARG A 176 -37.93 14.84 -62.26
C ARG A 176 -37.84 15.42 -63.68
N LYS A 177 -36.70 15.25 -64.36
CA LYS A 177 -36.54 15.66 -65.77
C LYS A 177 -37.52 14.94 -66.69
N GLN A 178 -37.72 13.64 -66.49
CA GLN A 178 -38.68 12.85 -67.29
C GLN A 178 -40.13 13.30 -67.03
N ALA A 179 -40.51 13.52 -65.78
CA ALA A 179 -41.83 14.04 -65.41
C ALA A 179 -42.07 15.45 -65.99
N ALA A 180 -41.09 16.35 -65.93
CA ALA A 180 -41.19 17.69 -66.52
C ALA A 180 -41.36 17.65 -68.05
N ARG A 181 -40.64 16.75 -68.74
CA ARG A 181 -40.85 16.51 -70.18
C ARG A 181 -42.28 16.03 -70.44
N GLY A 182 -42.74 15.02 -69.71
CA GLY A 182 -44.12 14.53 -69.83
C GLY A 182 -45.15 15.65 -69.65
N ASN A 183 -45.01 16.46 -68.59
CA ASN A 183 -45.92 17.56 -68.30
C ASN A 183 -45.90 18.63 -69.41
N ASN A 184 -44.73 18.97 -69.96
CA ASN A 184 -44.62 19.89 -71.11
C ASN A 184 -45.25 19.31 -72.38
N TYR A 185 -45.17 18.00 -72.62
CA TYR A 185 -45.87 17.35 -73.73
C TYR A 185 -47.39 17.44 -73.55
N TYR A 186 -47.91 17.21 -72.34
CA TYR A 186 -49.34 17.35 -72.06
C TYR A 186 -49.82 18.80 -72.20
N ILE A 187 -49.09 19.79 -71.67
CA ILE A 187 -49.39 21.22 -71.82
C ILE A 187 -49.31 21.65 -73.29
N GLY A 188 -48.30 21.18 -74.04
CA GLY A 188 -48.13 21.46 -75.47
C GLY A 188 -49.25 20.86 -76.32
N CYS A 189 -49.62 19.60 -76.08
CA CYS A 189 -50.78 18.97 -76.74
C CYS A 189 -52.09 19.68 -76.41
N PHE A 190 -52.29 20.10 -75.15
CA PHE A 190 -53.49 20.85 -74.76
C PHE A 190 -53.54 22.23 -75.42
N SER A 191 -52.40 22.91 -75.55
CA SER A 191 -52.28 24.20 -76.25
C SER A 191 -52.52 24.08 -77.76
N LEU A 192 -52.02 23.01 -78.40
CA LEU A 192 -52.26 22.69 -79.82
C LEU A 192 -53.72 22.30 -80.09
N LEU A 193 -54.36 21.58 -79.16
CA LEU A 193 -55.78 21.28 -79.21
C LEU A 193 -56.63 22.55 -79.04
N LEU A 194 -56.28 23.43 -78.08
CA LEU A 194 -56.94 24.73 -77.89
C LEU A 194 -56.76 25.69 -79.09
N HIS A 195 -55.60 25.68 -79.75
CA HIS A 195 -55.39 26.46 -80.98
C HIS A 195 -56.22 25.92 -82.16
N ASN A 196 -56.28 24.59 -82.35
CA ASN A 196 -57.11 23.98 -83.39
C ASN A 196 -58.62 24.16 -83.14
N PHE A 197 -59.05 24.25 -81.88
CA PHE A 197 -60.46 24.54 -81.54
C PHE A 197 -60.85 26.01 -81.72
N LYS A 198 -59.88 26.93 -81.84
CA LYS A 198 -60.10 28.37 -82.00
C LYS A 198 -60.01 28.85 -83.46
N ILE A 199 -59.59 27.97 -84.37
CA ILE A 199 -59.49 28.21 -85.83
C ILE A 199 -60.74 27.66 -86.59
N ARG A 200 -61.74 27.17 -85.85
CA ARG A 200 -63.02 26.70 -86.40
C ARG A 200 -64.16 27.53 -85.86
#